data_AF-A0A2S5A8R4-F1
#
_entry.id   AF-A0A2S5A8R4-F1
#
_cell.length_a   1.000
_cell.length_b   1.000
_cell.length_c   1.000
_cell.angle_alpha   90.00
_cell.angle_beta   90.00
_cell.angle_gamma   90.00
#
_symmetry.space_group_name_H-M   'P 1'
#
loop_
_entity.id
_entity.type
_entity.pdbx_description
1 polymer ?
#
loop_
_entity_poly.entity_id
_entity_poly.type
_entity_poly.pdbx_seq_one_letter_code
_entity_poly.pdbx_strand_id
1 'polypeptide(L)'
;MRAVECCERKTFTLQKMTMETQSFEKLKLIYENASMQMKFYMSWRQNLLAGYFAVDAGLFYALYKIQEDVNFRVYSDKIGYAIAVISCIFFLLDYRNKLLFQKCLEVGAAIENKINETIIINKDEYYGVYDCLNRLPEGENITHTFIVTILYGLGGFTGLYIACKF
;
A
#
# COMPACT_ATOMS: atom_id res chain seq x y z
N MET A 1 34.56 42.24 -29.46
CA MET A 1 33.69 41.98 -28.30
C MET A 1 32.46 41.10 -28.58
N ARG A 2 32.09 40.76 -29.84
CA ARG A 2 30.91 39.91 -30.13
C ARG A 2 31.13 38.38 -30.04
N ALA A 3 32.36 37.91 -29.92
CA ALA A 3 32.66 36.47 -29.87
C ALA A 3 32.51 35.86 -28.47
N VAL A 4 32.55 36.67 -27.41
CA VAL A 4 32.45 36.21 -26.01
C VAL A 4 31.00 35.91 -25.63
N GLU A 5 30.04 36.73 -26.08
CA GLU A 5 28.60 36.53 -25.83
C GLU A 5 28.03 35.27 -26.50
N CYS A 6 28.63 34.79 -27.61
CA CYS A 6 28.21 33.56 -28.27
C CYS A 6 28.73 32.30 -27.54
N CYS A 7 29.86 32.42 -26.83
CA CYS A 7 30.45 31.32 -26.07
C CYS A 7 29.72 31.12 -24.73
N GLU A 8 29.39 32.20 -24.01
CA GLU A 8 28.61 32.15 -22.76
C GLU A 8 27.18 31.63 -22.96
N ARG A 9 26.55 31.97 -24.09
CA ARG A 9 25.20 31.47 -24.39
C ARG A 9 25.20 29.97 -24.65
N LYS A 10 26.26 29.42 -25.25
CA LYS A 10 26.41 27.97 -25.48
C LYS A 10 26.72 27.19 -24.20
N THR A 11 27.57 27.72 -23.30
CA THR A 11 27.82 27.08 -22.01
C THR A 11 26.61 27.09 -21.10
N PHE A 12 25.80 28.16 -21.09
CA PHE A 12 24.56 28.21 -20.32
C PHE A 12 23.50 27.24 -20.86
N THR A 13 23.41 27.09 -22.19
CA THR A 13 22.47 26.13 -22.79
C THR A 13 22.92 24.68 -22.58
N LEU A 14 24.23 24.40 -22.64
CA LEU A 14 24.80 23.09 -22.30
C LEU A 14 24.64 22.77 -20.81
N GLN A 15 24.86 23.71 -19.90
CA GLN A 15 24.61 23.52 -18.46
C GLN A 15 23.13 23.30 -18.15
N LYS A 16 22.22 23.99 -18.86
CA LYS A 16 20.79 23.77 -18.73
C LYS A 16 20.38 22.38 -19.23
N MET A 17 20.90 21.94 -20.38
CA MET A 17 20.66 20.60 -20.90
C MET A 17 21.27 19.49 -20.01
N THR A 18 22.46 19.69 -19.43
CA THR A 18 23.08 18.71 -18.52
C THR A 18 22.41 18.68 -17.15
N MET A 19 21.91 19.82 -16.64
CA MET A 19 21.07 19.84 -15.43
C MET A 19 19.71 19.19 -15.67
N GLU A 20 19.07 19.42 -16.82
CA GLU A 20 17.79 18.81 -17.17
C GLU A 20 17.93 17.28 -17.33
N THR A 21 19.02 16.79 -17.95
CA THR A 21 19.28 15.33 -18.07
C THR A 21 19.58 14.66 -16.72
N GLN A 22 20.38 15.25 -15.85
CA GLN A 22 20.59 14.71 -14.49
C GLN A 22 19.31 14.72 -13.64
N SER A 23 18.48 15.76 -13.78
CA SER A 23 17.20 15.84 -13.09
C SER A 23 16.22 14.76 -13.58
N PHE A 24 16.26 14.45 -14.87
CA PHE A 24 15.41 13.44 -15.50
C PHE A 24 15.82 12.01 -15.11
N GLU A 25 17.12 11.70 -15.06
CA GLU A 25 17.61 10.41 -14.57
C GLU A 25 17.21 10.17 -13.10
N LYS A 26 17.28 11.21 -12.27
CA LYS A 26 16.84 11.14 -10.87
C LYS A 26 15.33 10.90 -10.77
N LEU A 27 14.51 11.58 -11.59
CA LEU A 27 13.06 11.37 -11.67
C LEU A 27 12.71 9.94 -12.09
N LYS A 28 13.40 9.42 -13.11
CA LYS A 28 13.22 8.04 -13.59
C LYS A 28 13.53 7.02 -12.49
N LEU A 29 14.61 7.21 -11.73
CA LEU A 29 14.98 6.33 -10.63
C LEU A 29 13.96 6.36 -9.48
N ILE A 30 13.40 7.53 -9.17
CA ILE A 30 12.34 7.63 -8.15
C ILE A 30 11.06 6.93 -8.65
N TYR A 31 10.72 7.08 -9.93
CA TYR A 31 9.56 6.41 -10.53
C TYR A 31 9.69 4.88 -10.55
N GLU A 32 10.86 4.36 -10.92
CA GLU A 32 11.16 2.92 -10.88
C GLU A 32 11.10 2.37 -9.45
N ASN A 33 11.64 3.12 -8.48
CA ASN A 33 11.54 2.76 -7.07
C ASN A 33 10.09 2.74 -6.59
N ALA A 34 9.27 3.74 -6.94
CA ALA A 34 7.85 3.75 -6.61
C ALA A 34 7.13 2.52 -7.20
N SER A 35 7.49 2.12 -8.42
CA SER A 35 6.88 0.96 -9.11
C SER A 35 7.24 -0.35 -8.46
N MET A 36 8.52 -0.48 -8.09
CA MET A 36 9.00 -1.64 -7.36
C MET A 36 8.30 -1.77 -6.00
N GLN A 37 8.20 -0.66 -5.24
CA GLN A 37 7.50 -0.65 -3.95
C GLN A 37 6.03 -1.01 -4.08
N MET A 38 5.35 -0.54 -5.14
CA MET A 38 3.96 -0.88 -5.41
C MET A 38 3.75 -2.38 -5.66
N LYS A 39 4.65 -3.01 -6.43
CA LYS A 39 4.62 -4.47 -6.67
C LYS A 39 4.88 -5.26 -5.38
N PHE A 40 5.86 -4.84 -4.59
CA PHE A 40 6.13 -5.44 -3.29
C PHE A 40 4.91 -5.35 -2.37
N TYR A 41 4.23 -4.20 -2.34
CA TYR A 41 2.99 -4.02 -1.57
C TYR A 41 1.89 -5.01 -1.98
N MET A 42 1.61 -5.17 -3.27
CA MET A 42 0.54 -6.07 -3.74
C MET A 42 0.82 -7.53 -3.36
N SER A 43 2.07 -7.98 -3.52
CA SER A 43 2.50 -9.32 -3.10
C SER A 43 2.43 -9.49 -1.58
N TRP A 44 2.93 -8.50 -0.83
CA TRP A 44 2.93 -8.53 0.63
C TRP A 44 1.50 -8.57 1.20
N ARG A 45 0.56 -7.82 0.62
CA ARG A 45 -0.85 -7.82 1.03
C ARG A 45 -1.51 -9.19 0.88
N GLN A 46 -1.24 -9.90 -0.22
CA GLN A 46 -1.75 -11.25 -0.43
C GLN A 46 -1.20 -12.24 0.60
N ASN A 47 0.11 -12.15 0.90
CA ASN A 47 0.75 -12.98 1.93
C ASN A 47 0.22 -12.68 3.33
N LEU A 48 -0.04 -11.40 3.64
CA LEU A 48 -0.64 -10.99 4.91
C LEU A 48 -2.04 -11.60 5.07
N LEU A 49 -2.90 -11.50 4.06
CA LEU A 49 -4.24 -12.10 4.07
C LEU A 49 -4.18 -13.62 4.21
N ALA A 50 -3.28 -14.30 3.48
CA ALA A 50 -3.10 -15.74 3.59
C ALA A 50 -2.65 -16.15 5.00
N GLY A 51 -1.72 -15.39 5.61
CA GLY A 51 -1.29 -15.60 6.99
C GLY A 51 -2.41 -15.43 8.00
N TYR A 52 -3.25 -14.41 7.83
CA TYR A 52 -4.43 -14.21 8.68
C TYR A 52 -5.39 -15.40 8.63
N PHE A 53 -5.78 -15.85 7.44
CA PHE A 53 -6.68 -17.00 7.30
C PHE A 53 -6.08 -18.30 7.83
N ALA A 54 -4.76 -18.50 7.68
CA ALA A 54 -4.09 -19.67 8.21
C ALA A 54 -4.11 -19.71 9.75
N VAL A 55 -3.88 -18.56 10.39
CA VAL A 55 -3.91 -18.44 11.85
C VAL A 55 -5.33 -18.63 12.38
N ASP A 56 -6.33 -17.98 11.78
CA ASP A 56 -7.73 -18.15 12.17
C ASP A 56 -8.17 -19.61 12.02
N ALA A 57 -7.88 -20.26 10.89
CA ALA A 57 -8.19 -21.67 10.68
C ALA A 57 -7.53 -22.58 11.73
N GLY A 58 -6.27 -22.29 12.10
CA GLY A 58 -5.57 -23.01 13.16
C GLY A 58 -6.23 -22.85 14.54
N LEU A 59 -6.67 -21.63 14.88
CA LEU A 59 -7.35 -21.33 16.13
C LEU A 59 -8.75 -21.96 16.19
N PHE A 60 -9.50 -21.96 15.09
CA PHE A 60 -10.77 -22.68 14.98
C PHE A 60 -10.60 -24.19 15.12
N TYR A 61 -9.58 -24.77 14.48
CA TYR A 61 -9.27 -26.18 14.62
C TYR A 61 -8.89 -26.54 16.06
N ALA A 62 -8.12 -25.68 16.74
CA ALA A 62 -7.80 -25.85 18.15
C ALA A 62 -9.07 -25.83 19.01
N LEU A 63 -9.96 -24.86 18.82
CA LEU A 63 -11.25 -24.77 19.52
C LEU A 63 -12.10 -26.04 19.35
N TYR A 64 -12.19 -26.55 18.12
CA TYR A 64 -12.92 -27.79 17.83
C TYR A 64 -12.35 -28.98 18.59
N LYS A 65 -11.02 -29.08 18.71
CA LYS A 65 -10.36 -30.20 19.39
C LYS A 65 -10.50 -30.18 20.91
N ILE A 66 -10.64 -29.02 21.53
CA ILE A 66 -10.71 -28.88 22.99
C ILE A 66 -12.15 -28.96 23.54
N GLN A 67 -13.17 -29.06 22.68
CA GLN A 67 -14.58 -29.02 23.07
C GLN A 67 -14.98 -30.06 24.13
N GLU A 68 -14.32 -31.21 24.14
CA GLU A 68 -14.60 -32.32 25.06
C GLU A 68 -13.78 -32.25 26.37
N ASP A 69 -12.89 -31.26 26.52
CA ASP A 69 -12.06 -31.09 27.72
C ASP A 69 -12.84 -30.41 28.85
N VAL A 70 -12.65 -30.88 30.08
CA VAL A 70 -13.23 -30.31 31.31
C VAL A 70 -12.80 -28.84 31.51
N ASN A 71 -11.63 -28.47 30.99
CA ASN A 71 -11.10 -27.10 31.03
C ASN A 71 -11.45 -26.26 29.80
N PHE A 72 -12.38 -26.71 28.95
CA PHE A 72 -12.78 -26.03 27.72
C PHE A 72 -13.01 -24.53 27.90
N ARG A 73 -13.65 -24.12 28.99
CA ARG A 73 -13.93 -22.71 29.29
C ARG A 73 -12.65 -21.86 29.37
N VAL A 74 -11.67 -22.31 30.16
CA VAL A 74 -10.41 -21.56 30.35
C VAL A 74 -9.60 -21.48 29.05
N TYR A 75 -9.65 -22.54 28.22
CA TYR A 75 -8.95 -22.55 26.94
C TYR A 75 -9.68 -21.74 25.86
N SER A 76 -11.00 -21.80 25.80
CA SER A 76 -11.81 -21.04 24.85
C SER A 76 -11.69 -19.52 25.09
N ASP A 77 -11.65 -19.06 26.35
CA ASP A 77 -11.40 -17.66 26.66
C ASP A 77 -10.04 -17.18 26.12
N LYS A 78 -8.98 -17.95 26.38
CA LYS A 78 -7.63 -17.64 25.91
C LYS A 78 -7.56 -17.61 24.38
N ILE A 79 -8.23 -18.54 23.71
CA ILE A 79 -8.27 -18.57 22.25
C ILE A 79 -9.09 -17.39 21.71
N GLY A 80 -10.22 -17.04 22.34
CA GLY A 80 -11.02 -15.87 21.99
C GLY A 80 -10.22 -14.57 22.08
N TYR A 81 -9.47 -14.37 23.18
CA TYR A 81 -8.55 -13.24 23.30
C TYR A 81 -7.44 -13.26 22.24
N ALA A 82 -6.87 -14.43 21.92
CA ALA A 82 -5.86 -14.55 20.87
C ALA A 82 -6.40 -14.13 19.50
N ILE A 83 -7.60 -14.61 19.12
CA ILE A 83 -8.28 -14.23 17.86
C ILE A 83 -8.50 -12.71 17.83
N ALA A 84 -8.96 -12.11 18.93
CA ALA A 84 -9.19 -10.67 19.01
C ALA A 84 -7.90 -9.85 18.85
N VAL A 85 -6.83 -10.22 19.55
CA VAL A 85 -5.53 -9.55 19.47
C VAL A 85 -4.93 -9.67 18.07
N ILE A 86 -4.97 -10.85 17.48
CA ILE A 86 -4.44 -11.11 16.14
C ILE A 86 -5.23 -10.30 15.11
N SER A 87 -6.56 -10.32 15.17
CA SER A 87 -7.42 -9.51 14.30
C SER A 87 -7.08 -8.01 14.39
N CYS A 88 -6.84 -7.48 15.59
CA CYS A 88 -6.39 -6.11 15.78
C CYS A 88 -5.01 -5.83 15.16
N ILE A 89 -4.04 -6.74 15.32
CA ILE A 89 -2.70 -6.58 14.73
C ILE A 89 -2.79 -6.55 13.21
N PHE A 90 -3.52 -7.49 12.61
CA PHE A 90 -3.71 -7.54 11.15
C PHE A 90 -4.46 -6.31 10.63
N PHE A 91 -5.45 -5.81 11.37
CA PHE A 91 -6.14 -4.57 11.05
C PHE A 91 -5.20 -3.36 11.04
N LEU A 92 -4.36 -3.20 12.07
CA LEU A 92 -3.39 -2.10 12.17
C LEU A 92 -2.32 -2.18 11.07
N LEU A 93 -1.85 -3.39 10.77
CA LEU A 93 -0.92 -3.63 9.66
C LEU A 93 -1.58 -3.22 8.34
N ASP A 94 -2.78 -3.70 8.04
CA ASP A 94 -3.48 -3.36 6.81
C ASP A 94 -3.75 -1.84 6.70
N TYR A 95 -4.11 -1.17 7.80
CA TYR A 95 -4.29 0.28 7.84
C TYR A 95 -2.99 1.04 7.52
N ARG A 96 -1.86 0.71 8.17
CA ARG A 96 -0.57 1.36 7.88
C ARG A 96 -0.14 1.15 6.44
N ASN A 97 -0.39 -0.03 5.87
CA ASN A 97 0.03 -0.34 4.52
C ASN A 97 -0.82 0.38 3.46
N LYS A 98 -2.12 0.57 3.70
CA LYS A 98 -2.95 1.44 2.85
C LYS A 98 -2.41 2.87 2.81
N LEU A 99 -2.00 3.39 3.96
CA LEU A 99 -1.45 4.75 4.05
C LEU A 99 -0.13 4.88 3.27
N LEU A 100 0.75 3.88 3.36
CA LEU A 100 1.98 3.82 2.56
C LEU A 100 1.67 3.75 1.06
N PHE A 101 0.70 2.92 0.67
CA PHE A 101 0.28 2.79 -0.73
C PHE A 101 -0.26 4.10 -1.29
N GLN A 102 -1.12 4.80 -0.55
CA GLN A 102 -1.62 6.13 -0.93
C GLN A 102 -0.48 7.13 -1.11
N LYS A 103 0.50 7.15 -0.20
CA LYS A 103 1.67 8.02 -0.33
C LYS A 103 2.52 7.68 -1.55
N CYS A 104 2.68 6.40 -1.89
CA CYS A 104 3.36 6.00 -3.12
C CYS A 104 2.60 6.48 -4.37
N LEU A 105 1.27 6.38 -4.39
CA LEU A 105 0.44 6.89 -5.48
C LEU A 105 0.55 8.41 -5.63
N GLU A 106 0.44 9.16 -4.52
CA GLU A 106 0.58 10.62 -4.50
C GLU A 106 1.94 11.06 -5.07
N VAL A 107 3.03 10.43 -4.63
CA VAL A 107 4.39 10.74 -5.08
C VAL A 107 4.58 10.37 -6.55
N GLY A 108 4.08 9.20 -6.98
CA GLY A 108 4.12 8.78 -8.38
C GLY A 108 3.39 9.73 -9.31
N ALA A 109 2.16 10.12 -8.95
CA ALA A 109 1.35 11.06 -9.71
C ALA A 109 1.99 12.46 -9.77
N ALA A 110 2.60 12.92 -8.68
CA ALA A 110 3.34 14.18 -8.67
C ALA A 110 4.56 14.18 -9.62
N ILE A 111 5.24 13.03 -9.76
CA ILE A 111 6.35 12.87 -10.70
C ILE A 111 5.85 12.86 -12.14
N GLU A 112 4.79 12.12 -12.42
CA GLU A 112 4.17 12.08 -13.76
C GLU A 112 3.70 13.47 -14.21
N ASN A 113 3.09 14.24 -13.31
CA ASN A 113 2.69 15.62 -13.58
C ASN A 113 3.90 16.52 -13.91
N LYS A 114 5.00 16.41 -13.17
CA LYS A 114 6.24 17.17 -13.47
C LYS A 114 6.87 16.78 -14.81
N ILE A 115 6.82 15.50 -15.16
CA ILE A 115 7.32 15.02 -16.46
C ILE A 115 6.44 15.59 -17.58
N ASN A 116 5.12 15.56 -17.43
CA ASN A 116 4.17 16.12 -18.39
C ASN A 116 4.27 17.66 -18.53
N GLU A 117 4.71 18.37 -17.49
CA GLU A 117 5.00 19.81 -17.58
C GLU A 117 6.32 20.12 -18.29
N THR A 118 7.31 19.21 -18.18
CA THR A 118 8.67 19.41 -18.71
C THR A 118 8.79 18.97 -20.17
N ILE A 119 8.14 17.87 -20.53
CA ILE A 119 8.06 17.41 -21.91
C ILE A 119 6.77 17.99 -22.49
N ILE A 120 6.89 18.84 -23.53
CA ILE A 120 5.74 19.39 -24.28
C ILE A 120 5.10 18.27 -25.11
N ILE A 121 4.62 17.23 -24.45
CA ILE A 121 3.71 16.24 -25.02
C ILE A 121 2.33 16.84 -24.78
N ASN A 122 1.47 16.87 -25.80
CA ASN A 122 0.10 17.35 -25.66
C ASN A 122 -0.53 16.68 -24.42
N LYS A 123 -0.92 17.51 -23.45
CA LYS A 123 -1.42 17.11 -22.13
C LYS A 123 -2.63 16.16 -22.21
N ASP A 124 -3.24 16.06 -23.38
CA ASP A 124 -4.45 15.30 -23.65
C ASP A 124 -4.20 13.81 -23.98
N GLU A 125 -2.96 13.36 -24.24
CA GLU A 125 -2.67 11.99 -24.67
C GLU A 125 -1.91 11.11 -23.66
N TYR A 126 -1.29 11.68 -22.62
CA TYR A 126 -0.46 10.91 -21.68
C TYR A 126 -1.00 10.92 -20.24
N TYR A 127 -1.80 9.91 -19.93
CA TYR A 127 -2.16 9.58 -18.56
C TYR A 127 -1.18 8.57 -17.99
N GLY A 128 -0.40 9.02 -17.01
CA GLY A 128 0.50 8.15 -16.29
C GLY A 128 -0.24 7.10 -15.45
N VAL A 129 0.42 5.98 -15.16
CA VAL A 129 -0.18 4.85 -14.44
C VAL A 129 -0.57 5.28 -13.02
N TYR A 130 0.22 6.13 -12.37
CA TYR A 130 -0.07 6.61 -11.01
C TYR A 130 -1.17 7.66 -10.99
N ASP A 131 -1.23 8.57 -11.95
CA ASP A 131 -2.30 9.57 -12.05
C ASP A 131 -3.65 8.88 -12.32
N CYS A 132 -3.68 7.87 -13.21
CA CYS A 132 -4.86 7.01 -13.41
C CYS A 132 -5.29 6.31 -12.11
N LEU A 133 -4.35 5.68 -11.40
CA LEU A 133 -4.65 4.96 -10.15
C LEU A 133 -5.06 5.88 -9.00
N ASN A 134 -4.54 7.11 -8.97
CA ASN A 134 -4.87 8.13 -7.98
C ASN A 134 -6.23 8.79 -8.26
N ARG A 135 -6.65 8.83 -9.52
CA ARG A 135 -7.97 9.35 -9.95
C ARG A 135 -9.09 8.32 -9.89
N LEU A 136 -8.78 7.02 -9.73
CA LEU A 136 -9.81 6.03 -9.47
C LEU A 136 -10.58 6.46 -8.22
N PRO A 137 -11.91 6.66 -8.31
CA PRO A 137 -12.68 7.11 -7.18
C PRO A 137 -12.46 6.12 -6.05
N GLU A 138 -12.14 6.65 -4.86
CA GLU A 138 -11.96 5.87 -3.63
C GLU A 138 -13.11 4.84 -3.43
N GLY A 139 -14.28 5.12 -4.03
CA GLY A 139 -15.43 4.25 -4.30
C GLY A 139 -15.20 2.79 -4.71
N GLU A 140 -14.33 2.48 -5.67
CA GLU A 140 -14.16 1.08 -6.16
C GLU A 140 -13.16 0.29 -5.30
N ASN A 141 -12.13 0.97 -4.78
CA ASN A 141 -11.19 0.40 -3.80
C ASN A 141 -11.84 0.10 -2.44
N ILE A 142 -13.02 0.67 -2.16
CA ILE A 142 -13.81 0.38 -0.97
C ILE A 142 -14.27 -1.08 -0.96
N THR A 143 -14.60 -1.73 -2.09
CA THR A 143 -15.22 -3.07 -2.04
C THR A 143 -14.34 -4.13 -1.36
N HIS A 144 -13.13 -4.36 -1.86
CA HIS A 144 -12.20 -5.34 -1.24
C HIS A 144 -11.68 -4.89 0.12
N THR A 145 -11.41 -3.60 0.29
CA THR A 145 -10.90 -3.02 1.53
C THR A 145 -11.93 -3.08 2.66
N PHE A 146 -13.19 -2.81 2.35
CA PHE A 146 -14.32 -2.88 3.25
C PHE A 146 -14.65 -4.31 3.64
N ILE A 147 -14.66 -5.25 2.68
CA ILE A 147 -14.85 -6.67 2.97
C ILE A 147 -13.77 -7.18 3.93
N VAL A 148 -12.50 -6.84 3.69
CA VAL A 148 -11.39 -7.23 4.58
C VAL A 148 -11.51 -6.56 5.95
N THR A 149 -11.94 -5.31 6.01
CA THR A 149 -12.18 -4.60 7.28
C THR A 149 -13.33 -5.24 8.07
N ILE A 150 -14.41 -5.63 7.38
CA ILE A 150 -15.52 -6.39 7.97
C ILE A 150 -15.02 -7.74 8.47
N LEU A 151 -14.20 -8.45 7.71
CA LEU A 151 -13.66 -9.76 8.12
C LEU A 151 -12.80 -9.64 9.38
N TYR A 152 -11.88 -8.68 9.45
CA TYR A 152 -11.09 -8.44 10.67
C TYR A 152 -11.97 -8.00 11.84
N GLY A 153 -12.97 -7.16 11.58
CA GLY A 153 -13.94 -6.74 12.60
C GLY A 153 -14.73 -7.93 13.14
N LEU A 154 -15.29 -8.76 12.26
CA LEU A 154 -16.03 -9.97 12.62
C LEU A 154 -15.14 -10.98 13.36
N GLY A 155 -13.89 -11.18 12.94
CA GLY A 155 -12.90 -11.99 13.66
C GLY A 155 -12.67 -11.47 15.08
N GLY A 156 -12.45 -10.15 15.23
CA GLY A 156 -12.31 -9.51 16.53
C GLY A 156 -13.55 -9.65 17.42
N PHE A 157 -14.74 -9.37 16.88
CA PHE A 157 -16.01 -9.47 17.60
C PHE A 157 -16.35 -10.92 17.98
N THR A 158 -16.09 -11.88 17.10
CA THR A 158 -16.30 -13.31 17.40
C THR A 158 -15.34 -13.80 18.47
N GLY A 159 -14.06 -13.41 18.42
CA GLY A 159 -13.08 -13.70 19.47
C GLY A 159 -13.51 -13.13 20.83
N LEU A 160 -13.94 -11.86 20.87
CA LEU A 160 -14.47 -11.22 22.08
C LEU A 160 -15.76 -11.88 22.58
N TYR A 161 -16.68 -12.22 21.68
CA TYR A 161 -17.92 -12.90 22.03
C TYR A 161 -17.66 -14.29 22.63
N ILE A 162 -16.71 -15.05 22.08
CA ILE A 162 -16.28 -16.34 22.63
C ILE A 162 -15.69 -16.13 24.04
N ALA A 163 -14.84 -15.13 24.23
CA ALA A 163 -14.21 -14.84 25.51
C ALA A 163 -15.14 -14.24 26.58
N CYS A 164 -16.28 -13.66 26.20
CA CYS A 164 -17.20 -13.00 27.13
C CYS A 164 -18.49 -13.80 27.41
N LYS A 165 -18.90 -14.72 26.53
CA LYS A 165 -20.19 -15.42 26.66
C LYS A 165 -20.08 -16.78 27.36
N PHE A 166 -18.90 -17.38 27.44
CA PHE A 166 -18.72 -18.68 28.07
C PHE A 166 -18.17 -18.63 29.48
#